data_AF-A0A6G0T5I2-F1
#
_entry.id   AF-A0A6G0T5I2-F1
#
_cell.length_a   1.000
_cell.length_b   1.000
_cell.length_c   1.000
_cell.angle_alpha   90.00
_cell.angle_beta   90.00
_cell.angle_gamma   90.00
#
_symmetry.space_group_name_H-M   'P 1'
#
loop_
_entity.id
_entity.type
_entity.pdbx_description
1 polymer ?
#
loop_
_entity_poly.entity_id
_entity_poly.type
_entity_poly.pdbx_seq_one_letter_code
_entity_poly.pdbx_strand_id
1 'polypeptide(L)'
;MNVLATIVVVSATILSAARLARCQADQVDSKYLDPNDYFLAGGDQQDRRRILQDAFNRYTVQQQQQEQQQSRTGFDGIFQQRQQQPQQQQGFQRGGRKFTTDEPEQNFETSGRFTSRSDPRTSPIPTPSIQQGPLTLSNSNIRQLLQQLDVAGSQQCNLNVQAQWDFETNVNEGTQIRALEQQLLYSEFQRKVFSIMTRLNLDNVIDPNLRRQLKFLSMPGPAALPQEQLSRYNRLINDMLAVYNSASVCAFDEPLKCGLRLDPDLNIIMSRSRDWNELQHTWIEWRRRTGQKVRDMFEQLVDVSNQAALLNNVSDASEMWKFPYESPSMRFELEDAWEQIKPLYEQLHAYVRKKLRDLYGPERISREAPLPAHILGNMWGQSWENILDLTIPYPGKNYLDVTPQMIKQGYTPAAMFRVAEEFFISLNMSSMPQSFWANSVVEELPGQPIICQPSAWDFCNRQDYRIKMCTQVNMKDFITVHHEMAHVQYFLNYKKQPKVYRDGANPGFHEALSEAISLSVSTPKHLQTLGLILNSVDDIPHNINYLFGLAMDKLTFLPFSLALDLWRWDIFKGTTHKERYNCHWWDLRERLGGVKPPVLRSETDFDPGSKYHVPANIPYI
;
A
#
# COMPACT_ATOMS: atom_id res chain seq x y z
N MET A 1 -34.32 -19.49 48.41
CA MET A 1 -34.22 -18.40 47.42
C MET A 1 -32.89 -17.61 47.44
N ASN A 2 -31.87 -17.98 48.22
CA ASN A 2 -30.61 -17.20 48.33
C ASN A 2 -29.34 -17.88 47.76
N VAL A 3 -29.46 -18.94 46.95
CA VAL A 3 -28.29 -19.61 46.32
C VAL A 3 -28.25 -19.41 44.79
N LEU A 4 -29.41 -19.20 44.16
CA LEU A 4 -29.52 -18.92 42.71
C LEU A 4 -29.17 -17.46 42.35
N ALA A 5 -29.31 -16.50 43.28
CA ALA A 5 -28.94 -15.10 43.04
C ALA A 5 -27.42 -14.89 43.02
N THR A 6 -26.66 -15.66 43.81
CA THR A 6 -25.20 -15.52 43.91
C THR A 6 -24.48 -16.12 42.70
N ILE A 7 -25.04 -17.15 42.05
CA ILE A 7 -24.45 -17.78 40.86
C ILE A 7 -24.65 -16.92 39.59
N VAL A 8 -25.76 -16.19 39.49
CA VAL A 8 -26.03 -15.28 38.36
C VAL A 8 -25.19 -14.01 38.45
N VAL A 9 -24.95 -13.49 39.66
CA VAL A 9 -24.08 -12.32 39.86
C VAL A 9 -22.62 -12.67 39.60
N VAL A 10 -22.10 -13.82 40.09
CA VAL A 10 -20.70 -14.22 39.84
C VAL A 10 -20.43 -14.55 38.37
N SER A 11 -21.41 -15.09 37.63
CA SER A 11 -21.26 -15.38 36.20
C SER A 11 -21.31 -14.13 35.31
N ALA A 12 -22.11 -13.12 35.67
CA ALA A 12 -22.18 -11.84 34.97
C ALA A 12 -20.91 -10.99 35.21
N THR A 13 -20.32 -11.03 36.41
CA THR A 13 -19.04 -10.35 36.68
C THR A 13 -17.88 -11.02 35.96
N ILE A 14 -17.91 -12.35 35.75
CA ILE A 14 -16.89 -13.07 34.96
C ILE A 14 -17.04 -12.81 33.46
N LEU A 15 -18.27 -12.68 32.93
CA LEU A 15 -18.49 -12.32 31.51
C LEU A 15 -18.17 -10.85 31.20
N SER A 16 -18.40 -9.93 32.13
CA SER A 16 -17.95 -8.53 32.02
C SER A 16 -16.43 -8.42 32.20
N ALA A 17 -15.82 -9.19 33.11
CA ALA A 17 -14.36 -9.27 33.23
C ALA A 17 -13.70 -9.94 32.00
N ALA A 18 -14.37 -10.89 31.32
CA ALA A 18 -13.85 -11.53 30.10
C ALA A 18 -13.96 -10.63 28.86
N ARG A 19 -14.89 -9.66 28.82
CA ARG A 19 -14.90 -8.58 27.83
C ARG A 19 -13.91 -7.45 28.15
N LEU A 20 -13.44 -7.37 29.41
CA LEU A 20 -12.46 -6.38 29.90
C LEU A 20 -11.02 -6.95 30.05
N ALA A 21 -10.79 -8.22 29.72
CA ALA A 21 -9.47 -8.87 29.77
C ALA A 21 -8.74 -8.88 28.41
N ARG A 22 -9.02 -7.90 27.55
CA ARG A 22 -8.27 -7.65 26.31
C ARG A 22 -7.47 -6.36 26.52
N CYS A 23 -6.16 -6.52 26.65
CA CYS A 23 -5.16 -5.46 26.83
C CYS A 23 -5.47 -4.47 27.97
N GLN A 24 -5.22 -4.89 29.22
CA GLN A 24 -5.16 -3.98 30.36
C GLN A 24 -3.77 -3.33 30.46
N ALA A 25 -3.74 -2.01 30.28
CA ALA A 25 -2.87 -1.10 31.03
C ALA A 25 -3.71 0.14 31.38
N ASP A 26 -3.67 0.53 32.65
CA ASP A 26 -4.61 1.42 33.33
C ASP A 26 -4.59 2.90 32.89
N GLN A 27 -5.78 3.49 33.02
CA GLN A 27 -6.16 4.88 33.33
C GLN A 27 -5.28 6.06 32.89
N VAL A 28 -5.82 6.88 31.97
CA VAL A 28 -5.71 8.36 32.05
C VAL A 28 -7.03 9.01 31.60
N ASP A 29 -7.48 9.95 32.44
CA ASP A 29 -8.62 10.87 32.42
C ASP A 29 -9.62 10.92 31.25
N SER A 30 -10.88 10.69 31.64
CA SER A 30 -12.09 11.05 30.93
C SER A 30 -12.26 12.56 30.80
N LYS A 31 -11.98 13.08 29.61
CA LYS A 31 -12.62 14.26 29.01
C LYS A 31 -12.20 14.26 27.56
N TYR A 32 -13.05 13.79 26.65
CA TYR A 32 -13.23 14.22 25.25
C TYR A 32 -14.03 13.14 24.52
N LEU A 33 -15.33 13.42 24.38
CA LEU A 33 -16.34 12.87 23.46
C LEU A 33 -16.57 11.35 23.46
N ASP A 34 -17.67 10.96 24.11
CA ASP A 34 -18.29 9.63 24.08
C ASP A 34 -18.77 9.27 22.65
N PRO A 35 -18.30 8.16 22.05
CA PRO A 35 -18.78 7.68 20.76
C PRO A 35 -20.25 7.24 20.76
N ASN A 36 -20.89 7.02 21.93
CA ASN A 36 -22.25 6.50 22.01
C ASN A 36 -23.35 7.52 21.67
N ASP A 37 -23.04 8.83 21.60
CA ASP A 37 -24.04 9.85 21.21
C ASP A 37 -24.39 9.84 19.71
N TYR A 38 -23.64 9.09 18.88
CA TYR A 38 -23.97 8.90 17.46
C TYR A 38 -24.74 7.60 17.17
N PHE A 39 -24.78 6.64 18.10
CA PHE A 39 -25.23 5.27 17.84
C PHE A 39 -26.66 4.94 18.27
N LEU A 40 -27.48 5.93 18.65
CA LEU A 40 -28.91 5.75 18.95
C LEU A 40 -29.88 6.35 17.92
N ALA A 41 -29.42 6.76 16.74
CA ALA A 41 -30.31 7.04 15.62
C ALA A 41 -30.34 5.83 14.67
N GLY A 42 -31.31 4.92 14.87
CA GLY A 42 -31.77 3.97 13.86
C GLY A 42 -32.50 4.67 12.72
N GLY A 43 -31.89 5.69 12.11
CA GLY A 43 -32.45 6.51 11.05
C GLY A 43 -32.19 5.93 9.66
N ASP A 44 -33.17 6.10 8.78
CA ASP A 44 -33.16 5.73 7.36
C ASP A 44 -32.02 6.45 6.59
N GLN A 45 -31.68 5.95 5.40
CA GLN A 45 -30.64 6.45 4.49
C GLN A 45 -30.74 7.96 4.21
N GLN A 46 -31.94 8.56 4.33
CA GLN A 46 -32.15 10.01 4.22
C GLN A 46 -31.55 10.81 5.39
N ASP A 47 -31.60 10.30 6.62
CA ASP A 47 -31.04 10.99 7.79
C ASP A 47 -29.51 11.01 7.72
N ARG A 48 -28.89 9.93 7.21
CA ARG A 48 -27.43 9.87 6.99
C ARG A 48 -26.98 10.84 5.89
N ARG A 49 -27.71 10.95 4.77
CA ARG A 49 -27.44 11.98 3.74
C ARG A 49 -27.59 13.39 4.29
N ARG A 50 -28.57 13.61 5.16
CA ARG A 50 -28.77 14.91 5.81
C ARG A 50 -27.60 15.26 6.72
N ILE A 51 -27.08 14.30 7.48
CA ILE A 51 -25.88 14.49 8.33
C ILE A 51 -24.63 14.78 7.48
N LEU A 52 -24.43 14.07 6.37
CA LEU A 52 -23.33 14.33 5.44
C LEU A 52 -23.43 15.72 4.81
N GLN A 53 -24.63 16.13 4.41
CA GLN A 53 -24.88 17.48 3.89
C GLN A 53 -24.65 18.54 4.96
N ASP A 54 -25.04 18.27 6.21
CA ASP A 54 -24.81 19.16 7.36
C ASP A 54 -23.31 19.28 7.68
N ALA A 55 -22.55 18.18 7.61
CA ALA A 55 -21.11 18.17 7.80
C ALA A 55 -20.39 18.94 6.69
N PHE A 56 -20.80 18.76 5.43
CA PHE A 56 -20.32 19.51 4.27
C PHE A 56 -20.61 21.01 4.41
N ASN A 57 -21.82 21.37 4.83
CA ASN A 57 -22.21 22.76 5.08
C ASN A 57 -21.43 23.37 6.25
N ARG A 58 -21.21 22.63 7.35
CA ARG A 58 -20.39 23.11 8.49
C ARG A 58 -18.94 23.32 8.11
N TYR A 59 -18.35 22.43 7.31
CA TYR A 59 -16.99 22.59 6.78
C TYR A 59 -16.88 23.84 5.90
N THR A 60 -17.88 24.06 5.03
CA THR A 60 -17.94 25.24 4.15
C THR A 60 -18.06 26.54 4.95
N VAL A 61 -18.88 26.54 6.01
CA VAL A 61 -19.04 27.69 6.93
C VAL A 61 -17.76 27.91 7.76
N GLN A 62 -17.07 26.86 8.18
CA GLN A 62 -15.79 26.98 8.89
C GLN A 62 -14.67 27.56 8.00
N GLN A 63 -14.62 27.18 6.73
CA GLN A 63 -13.69 27.82 5.78
C GLN A 63 -14.03 29.30 5.56
N GLN A 64 -15.31 29.65 5.40
CA GLN A 64 -15.73 31.05 5.28
C GLN A 64 -15.44 31.88 6.56
N GLN A 65 -15.54 31.27 7.75
CA GLN A 65 -15.21 31.91 9.01
C GLN A 65 -13.69 32.05 9.23
N GLN A 66 -12.88 31.11 8.76
CA GLN A 66 -11.42 31.23 8.75
C GLN A 66 -10.94 32.32 7.77
N GLU A 67 -11.57 32.44 6.60
CA GLU A 67 -11.34 33.55 5.67
C GLU A 67 -11.75 34.92 6.25
N GLN A 68 -12.81 34.97 7.06
CA GLN A 68 -13.23 36.20 7.77
C GLN A 68 -12.41 36.53 9.02
N GLN A 69 -11.80 35.54 9.67
CA GLN A 69 -10.90 35.79 10.81
C GLN A 69 -9.51 36.23 10.37
N GLN A 70 -8.98 35.70 9.25
CA GLN A 70 -7.71 36.16 8.68
C GLN A 70 -7.77 37.60 8.14
N SER A 71 -8.97 38.09 7.79
CA SER A 71 -9.17 39.49 7.38
C SER A 71 -9.37 40.48 8.53
N ARG A 72 -9.48 40.01 9.79
CA ARG A 72 -9.77 40.87 10.96
C ARG A 72 -8.66 40.97 12.02
N THR A 73 -7.56 40.24 11.88
CA THR A 73 -6.39 40.37 12.78
C THR A 73 -5.17 40.87 12.03
N GLY A 74 -5.27 42.09 11.49
CA GLY A 74 -4.13 42.90 11.07
C GLY A 74 -4.11 44.16 11.91
N PHE A 75 -2.96 44.47 12.50
CA PHE A 75 -2.65 45.64 13.34
C PHE A 75 -3.22 45.64 14.76
N ASP A 76 -2.46 45.08 15.71
CA ASP A 76 -1.92 45.81 16.88
C ASP A 76 -1.25 44.85 17.88
N GLY A 77 -0.03 45.19 18.34
CA GLY A 77 0.56 44.59 19.55
C GLY A 77 1.92 43.91 19.43
N ILE A 78 2.91 44.52 18.78
CA ILE A 78 4.33 44.18 18.99
C ILE A 78 4.98 45.40 19.64
N PHE A 79 5.34 45.30 20.93
CA PHE A 79 6.46 45.95 21.65
C PHE A 79 6.11 46.07 23.15
N GLN A 80 6.66 45.18 24.01
CA GLN A 80 7.25 45.54 25.31
C GLN A 80 7.92 44.35 26.03
N GLN A 81 9.17 44.63 26.48
CA GLN A 81 9.96 44.00 27.56
C GLN A 81 10.62 42.64 27.29
N ARG A 82 11.90 42.59 26.85
CA ARG A 82 13.21 42.75 27.55
C ARG A 82 13.56 41.69 28.62
N GLN A 83 14.69 41.02 28.32
CA GLN A 83 15.83 40.70 29.19
C GLN A 83 15.63 39.82 30.43
N GLN A 84 16.19 38.61 30.38
CA GLN A 84 17.32 38.19 31.22
C GLN A 84 17.88 36.83 30.74
N GLN A 85 19.20 36.78 30.54
CA GLN A 85 20.02 35.58 30.31
C GLN A 85 20.57 35.11 31.69
N PRO A 86 21.03 33.85 31.86
CA PRO A 86 22.43 33.57 31.52
C PRO A 86 22.75 32.17 30.97
N GLN A 87 23.94 32.12 30.36
CA GLN A 87 24.67 31.01 29.74
C GLN A 87 25.04 29.88 30.72
N GLN A 88 25.09 28.64 30.21
CA GLN A 88 26.05 27.62 30.65
C GLN A 88 26.56 26.80 29.46
N GLN A 89 27.87 26.87 29.24
CA GLN A 89 28.67 25.97 28.41
C GLN A 89 29.02 24.72 29.23
N GLN A 90 28.86 23.52 28.66
CA GLN A 90 29.67 22.35 29.04
C GLN A 90 29.99 21.53 27.79
N GLY A 91 31.28 21.41 27.49
CA GLY A 91 31.83 20.47 26.54
C GLY A 91 31.92 19.07 27.15
N PHE A 92 31.81 18.05 26.31
CA PHE A 92 32.15 16.67 26.69
C PHE A 92 33.07 16.03 25.66
N GLN A 93 34.09 15.38 26.22
CA GLN A 93 35.28 14.82 25.60
C GLN A 93 34.99 13.57 24.78
N ARG A 94 35.70 13.42 23.65
CA ARG A 94 35.84 12.16 22.90
C ARG A 94 36.74 11.20 23.69
N GLY A 95 36.15 10.11 24.19
CA GLY A 95 36.88 8.93 24.67
C GLY A 95 37.16 7.96 23.52
N GLY A 96 38.43 7.68 23.27
CA GLY A 96 38.87 6.66 22.33
C GLY A 96 38.83 5.25 22.91
N ARG A 97 38.69 4.24 22.05
CA ARG A 97 39.21 2.89 22.27
C ARG A 97 39.91 2.40 21.01
N LYS A 98 41.19 2.07 21.20
CA LYS A 98 42.06 1.33 20.29
C LYS A 98 41.60 -0.13 20.22
N PHE A 99 41.68 -0.73 19.04
CA PHE A 99 42.08 -2.12 18.88
C PHE A 99 43.04 -2.21 17.68
N THR A 100 44.23 -2.73 17.96
CA THR A 100 45.33 -3.05 17.03
C THR A 100 45.40 -4.57 16.85
N THR A 101 45.74 -5.02 15.65
CA THR A 101 46.54 -6.22 15.27
C THR A 101 46.41 -6.33 13.74
N ASP A 102 47.40 -5.87 12.98
CA ASP A 102 48.59 -6.59 12.49
C ASP A 102 48.33 -7.31 11.14
N GLU A 103 48.60 -6.56 10.06
CA GLU A 103 49.29 -6.84 8.77
C GLU A 103 49.40 -8.28 8.14
N PRO A 104 49.74 -8.43 6.82
CA PRO A 104 50.28 -7.41 5.89
C PRO A 104 49.61 -7.28 4.52
N GLU A 105 49.89 -6.11 3.94
CA GLU A 105 49.67 -5.68 2.56
C GLU A 105 50.40 -6.56 1.54
N GLN A 106 49.74 -6.86 0.42
CA GLN A 106 50.41 -7.19 -0.85
C GLN A 106 50.04 -6.15 -1.89
N ASN A 107 51.05 -5.38 -2.28
CA ASN A 107 51.08 -4.46 -3.41
C ASN A 107 50.72 -5.17 -4.72
N PHE A 108 49.76 -4.60 -5.46
CA PHE A 108 49.79 -4.64 -6.92
C PHE A 108 49.50 -3.24 -7.46
N GLU A 109 50.58 -2.58 -7.88
CA GLU A 109 50.54 -1.43 -8.77
C GLU A 109 49.94 -1.86 -10.12
N THR A 110 48.86 -1.22 -10.53
CA THR A 110 48.59 -1.04 -11.96
C THR A 110 48.16 0.40 -12.21
N SER A 111 49.12 1.16 -12.71
CA SER A 111 48.95 2.45 -13.36
C SER A 111 47.95 2.36 -14.52
N GLY A 112 46.80 3.01 -14.38
CA GLY A 112 45.80 3.15 -15.44
C GLY A 112 45.17 4.54 -15.39
N ARG A 113 45.85 5.52 -16.00
CA ARG A 113 45.42 6.92 -16.07
C ARG A 113 44.24 7.04 -17.04
N PHE A 114 43.01 6.89 -16.57
CA PHE A 114 41.80 7.22 -17.34
C PHE A 114 41.42 8.68 -17.11
N THR A 115 41.80 9.55 -18.05
CA THR A 115 41.29 10.92 -18.16
C THR A 115 39.85 10.87 -18.67
N SER A 116 38.86 11.27 -17.86
CA SER A 116 37.51 11.50 -18.36
C SER A 116 37.52 12.79 -19.20
N ARG A 117 37.26 12.64 -20.51
CA ARG A 117 36.88 13.76 -21.37
C ARG A 117 35.43 14.10 -21.04
N SER A 118 35.22 15.23 -20.36
CA SER A 118 33.93 15.89 -20.26
C SER A 118 33.49 16.37 -21.65
N ASP A 119 32.34 15.90 -22.11
CA ASP A 119 31.67 16.35 -23.33
C ASP A 119 31.12 17.78 -23.13
N PRO A 120 31.51 18.81 -23.91
CA PRO A 120 31.18 20.21 -23.63
C PRO A 120 29.81 20.64 -24.18
N ARG A 121 28.74 19.84 -23.99
CA ARG A 121 27.39 20.15 -24.49
C ARG A 121 26.25 20.05 -23.47
N THR A 122 26.54 20.19 -22.18
CA THR A 122 25.52 20.51 -21.17
C THR A 122 25.60 21.99 -20.81
N SER A 123 24.65 22.78 -21.31
CA SER A 123 24.43 24.14 -20.82
C SER A 123 24.20 24.12 -19.31
N PRO A 124 24.87 24.98 -18.52
CA PRO A 124 24.58 25.11 -17.10
C PRO A 124 23.13 25.53 -16.91
N ILE A 125 22.37 24.77 -16.10
CA ILE A 125 21.07 25.21 -15.60
C ILE A 125 21.34 26.48 -14.78
N PRO A 126 20.66 27.61 -15.04
CA PRO A 126 20.90 28.85 -14.32
C PRO A 126 20.56 28.64 -12.84
N THR A 127 21.57 28.78 -11.98
CA THR A 127 21.41 28.83 -10.52
C THR A 127 20.80 30.19 -10.16
N PRO A 128 19.53 30.29 -9.73
CA PRO A 128 18.96 31.57 -9.36
C PRO A 128 19.61 32.01 -8.05
N SER A 129 20.15 33.23 -8.03
CA SER A 129 20.48 33.95 -6.80
C SER A 129 19.28 33.94 -5.85
N ILE A 130 19.50 33.56 -4.60
CA ILE A 130 18.45 33.40 -3.59
C ILE A 130 17.87 34.77 -3.20
N GLN A 131 16.82 35.22 -3.89
CA GLN A 131 15.91 36.23 -3.39
C GLN A 131 14.86 35.52 -2.51
N GLN A 132 14.86 35.82 -1.21
CA GLN A 132 13.99 35.20 -0.19
C GLN A 132 12.61 35.89 -0.10
N GLY A 133 11.93 36.08 -1.23
CA GLY A 133 10.60 36.72 -1.27
C GLY A 133 9.55 35.87 -1.98
N PRO A 134 8.25 36.08 -1.70
CA PRO A 134 7.16 35.45 -2.45
C PRO A 134 7.21 35.88 -3.92
N LEU A 135 7.08 34.92 -4.83
CA LEU A 135 7.04 35.13 -6.27
C LEU A 135 5.58 35.33 -6.70
N THR A 136 5.22 36.55 -7.07
CA THR A 136 3.97 36.86 -7.76
C THR A 136 4.18 36.74 -9.27
N LEU A 137 3.76 35.62 -9.85
CA LEU A 137 3.82 35.39 -11.29
C LEU A 137 2.45 35.66 -11.92
N SER A 138 2.45 36.30 -13.10
CA SER A 138 1.25 36.35 -13.94
C SER A 138 0.88 34.95 -14.44
N ASN A 139 -0.39 34.72 -14.81
CA ASN A 139 -0.84 33.45 -15.38
C ASN A 139 -0.02 33.00 -16.61
N SER A 140 0.46 33.94 -17.43
CA SER A 140 1.33 33.63 -18.59
C SER A 140 2.67 33.05 -18.14
N ASN A 141 3.26 33.62 -17.09
CA ASN A 141 4.55 33.17 -16.56
C ASN A 141 4.42 31.81 -15.87
N ILE A 142 3.29 31.56 -15.20
CA ILE A 142 2.96 30.24 -14.61
C ILE A 142 2.85 29.16 -15.70
N ARG A 143 2.18 29.45 -16.82
CA ARG A 143 2.08 28.50 -17.95
C ARG A 143 3.46 28.15 -18.51
N GLN A 144 4.32 29.14 -18.70
CA GLN A 144 5.69 28.92 -19.18
C GLN A 144 6.51 28.09 -18.20
N LEU A 145 6.41 28.38 -16.89
CA LEU A 145 7.05 27.58 -15.85
C LEU A 145 6.58 26.12 -15.88
N LEU A 146 5.26 25.89 -15.90
CA LEU A 146 4.70 24.54 -15.95
C LEU A 146 5.13 23.77 -17.21
N GLN A 147 5.23 24.44 -18.36
CA GLN A 147 5.73 23.82 -19.59
C GLN A 147 7.21 23.42 -19.46
N GLN A 148 8.05 24.26 -18.86
CA GLN A 148 9.46 23.93 -18.62
C GLN A 148 9.59 22.75 -17.64
N LEU A 149 8.78 22.75 -16.58
CA LEU A 149 8.73 21.67 -15.60
C LEU A 149 8.20 20.36 -16.19
N ASP A 150 7.23 20.41 -17.10
CA ASP A 150 6.72 19.23 -17.81
C ASP A 150 7.81 18.56 -18.65
N VAL A 151 8.59 19.35 -19.40
CA VAL A 151 9.72 18.85 -20.21
C VAL A 151 10.82 18.29 -19.31
N ALA A 152 11.30 19.07 -18.33
CA ALA A 152 12.37 18.65 -17.44
C ALA A 152 11.95 17.43 -16.59
N GLY A 153 10.73 17.42 -16.07
CA GLY A 153 10.18 16.33 -15.28
C GLY A 153 9.98 15.05 -16.09
N SER A 154 9.53 15.17 -17.35
CA SER A 154 9.44 14.01 -18.25
C SER A 154 10.82 13.41 -18.53
N GLN A 155 11.84 14.25 -18.75
CA GLN A 155 13.22 13.80 -18.97
C GLN A 155 13.82 13.12 -17.73
N GLN A 156 13.71 13.74 -16.55
CA GLN A 156 14.24 13.16 -15.31
C GLN A 156 13.50 11.87 -14.93
N CYS A 157 12.18 11.82 -15.13
CA CYS A 157 11.43 10.58 -14.95
C CYS A 157 11.90 9.49 -15.93
N ASN A 158 12.09 9.81 -17.20
CA ASN A 158 12.53 8.84 -18.21
C ASN A 158 13.90 8.21 -17.86
N LEU A 159 14.88 9.04 -17.44
CA LEU A 159 16.19 8.55 -17.01
C LEU A 159 16.09 7.61 -15.80
N ASN A 160 15.26 7.97 -14.82
CA ASN A 160 15.01 7.13 -13.65
C ASN A 160 14.33 5.81 -14.03
N VAL A 161 13.21 5.86 -14.74
CA VAL A 161 12.46 4.68 -15.18
C VAL A 161 13.32 3.75 -16.02
N GLN A 162 14.17 4.28 -16.90
CA GLN A 162 15.09 3.47 -17.69
C GLN A 162 16.10 2.72 -16.82
N ALA A 163 16.69 3.37 -15.81
CA ALA A 163 17.61 2.70 -14.90
C ALA A 163 16.92 1.66 -14.00
N GLN A 164 15.67 1.92 -13.57
CA GLN A 164 14.86 0.93 -12.84
C GLN A 164 14.56 -0.28 -13.73
N TRP A 165 14.13 -0.05 -14.98
CA TRP A 165 13.87 -1.12 -15.94
C TRP A 165 15.11 -2.00 -16.17
N ASP A 166 16.27 -1.39 -16.37
CA ASP A 166 17.54 -2.11 -16.57
C ASP A 166 17.89 -2.99 -15.36
N PHE A 167 17.58 -2.55 -14.14
CA PHE A 167 17.75 -3.35 -12.93
C PHE A 167 16.74 -4.49 -12.84
N GLU A 168 15.45 -4.21 -13.07
CA GLU A 168 14.41 -5.22 -12.93
C GLU A 168 14.47 -6.33 -13.98
N THR A 169 15.01 -6.02 -15.17
CA THR A 169 15.19 -6.97 -16.29
C THR A 169 16.57 -7.62 -16.34
N ASN A 170 17.55 -7.08 -15.60
CA ASN A 170 18.89 -7.64 -15.47
C ASN A 170 19.43 -7.34 -14.07
N VAL A 171 19.05 -8.16 -13.11
CA VAL A 171 19.35 -7.98 -11.68
C VAL A 171 20.81 -8.28 -11.40
N ASN A 172 21.60 -7.23 -11.14
CA ASN A 172 22.98 -7.33 -10.67
C ASN A 172 23.38 -6.06 -9.89
N GLU A 173 24.55 -6.09 -9.25
CA GLU A 173 25.04 -4.97 -8.45
C GLU A 173 25.20 -3.68 -9.28
N GLY A 174 25.70 -3.78 -10.52
CA GLY A 174 25.93 -2.63 -11.38
C GLY A 174 24.65 -1.96 -11.89
N THR A 175 23.60 -2.72 -12.17
CA THR A 175 22.28 -2.15 -12.51
C THR A 175 21.58 -1.60 -11.27
N GLN A 176 21.72 -2.25 -10.11
CA GLN A 176 21.18 -1.76 -8.84
C GLN A 176 21.75 -0.40 -8.43
N ILE A 177 23.08 -0.23 -8.50
CA ILE A 177 23.74 1.04 -8.17
C ILE A 177 23.25 2.15 -9.10
N ARG A 178 23.18 1.90 -10.41
CA ARG A 178 22.68 2.89 -11.38
C ARG A 178 21.21 3.27 -11.14
N ALA A 179 20.36 2.29 -10.80
CA ALA A 179 18.97 2.53 -10.45
C ALA A 179 18.86 3.44 -9.22
N LEU A 180 19.64 3.18 -8.16
CA LEU A 180 19.67 3.99 -6.94
C LEU A 180 20.19 5.42 -7.20
N GLU A 181 21.25 5.56 -8.00
CA GLU A 181 21.79 6.88 -8.39
C GLU A 181 20.75 7.72 -9.14
N GLN A 182 20.06 7.14 -10.13
CA GLN A 182 19.02 7.87 -10.87
C GLN A 182 17.80 8.18 -10.00
N GLN A 183 17.43 7.31 -9.07
CA GLN A 183 16.36 7.56 -8.11
C GLN A 183 16.68 8.77 -7.22
N LEU A 184 17.93 8.89 -6.76
CA LEU A 184 18.39 10.04 -5.99
C LEU A 184 18.31 11.34 -6.80
N LEU A 185 18.80 11.34 -8.04
CA LEU A 185 18.73 12.49 -8.94
C LEU A 185 17.28 12.94 -9.21
N TYR A 186 16.38 11.98 -9.40
CA TYR A 186 14.96 12.26 -9.57
C TYR A 186 14.33 12.86 -8.31
N SER A 187 14.65 12.34 -7.13
CA SER A 187 14.20 12.90 -5.84
C SER A 187 14.75 14.32 -5.63
N GLU A 188 16.00 14.58 -5.98
CA GLU A 188 16.58 15.92 -5.93
C GLU A 188 15.89 16.90 -6.87
N PHE A 189 15.52 16.45 -8.07
CA PHE A 189 14.70 17.24 -9.01
C PHE A 189 13.36 17.60 -8.37
N GLN A 190 12.62 16.63 -7.81
CA GLN A 190 11.34 16.88 -7.13
C GLN A 190 11.49 17.90 -6.00
N ARG A 191 12.56 17.80 -5.19
CA ARG A 191 12.85 18.79 -4.13
C ARG A 191 13.10 20.19 -4.69
N LYS A 192 13.83 20.32 -5.80
CA LYS A 192 14.05 21.62 -6.47
C LYS A 192 12.73 22.20 -6.96
N VAL A 193 11.90 21.38 -7.60
CA VAL A 193 10.54 21.78 -8.04
C VAL A 193 9.73 22.29 -6.85
N PHE A 194 9.69 21.51 -5.77
CA PHE A 194 8.98 21.88 -4.54
C PHE A 194 9.46 23.24 -3.98
N SER A 195 10.77 23.48 -3.94
CA SER A 195 11.34 24.75 -3.46
C SER A 195 10.93 25.98 -4.29
N ILE A 196 10.59 25.77 -5.58
CA ILE A 196 10.02 26.80 -6.44
C ILE A 196 8.54 26.97 -6.08
N MET A 197 7.80 25.86 -5.97
CA MET A 197 6.37 25.88 -5.67
C MET A 197 6.03 26.56 -4.34
N THR A 198 6.82 26.34 -3.29
CA THR A 198 6.61 26.96 -1.97
C THR A 198 6.75 28.49 -1.97
N ARG A 199 7.36 29.07 -3.02
CA ARG A 199 7.49 30.53 -3.16
C ARG A 199 6.33 31.14 -3.93
N LEU A 200 5.50 30.34 -4.60
CA LEU A 200 4.37 30.81 -5.39
C LEU A 200 3.16 31.02 -4.49
N ASN A 201 2.51 32.18 -4.61
CA ASN A 201 1.21 32.39 -4.00
C ASN A 201 0.11 31.81 -4.92
N LEU A 202 -0.47 30.68 -4.51
CA LEU A 202 -1.50 29.97 -5.28
C LEU A 202 -2.88 30.65 -5.25
N ASP A 203 -3.15 31.53 -4.29
CA ASP A 203 -4.47 32.16 -4.12
C ASP A 203 -4.81 33.13 -5.26
N ASN A 204 -3.76 33.66 -5.91
CA ASN A 204 -3.90 34.56 -7.05
C ASN A 204 -4.08 33.82 -8.40
N VAL A 205 -4.03 32.48 -8.40
CA VAL A 205 -4.15 31.67 -9.62
C VAL A 205 -5.61 31.36 -9.90
N ILE A 206 -6.20 32.13 -10.82
CA ILE A 206 -7.62 32.03 -11.18
C ILE A 206 -7.91 30.77 -12.01
N ASP A 207 -6.99 30.33 -12.88
CA ASP A 207 -7.21 29.16 -13.73
C ASP A 207 -7.16 27.87 -12.90
N PRO A 208 -8.28 27.12 -12.80
CA PRO A 208 -8.36 25.93 -11.95
C PRO A 208 -7.40 24.81 -12.40
N ASN A 209 -7.11 24.70 -13.69
CA ASN A 209 -6.20 23.68 -14.20
C ASN A 209 -4.75 24.00 -13.83
N LEU A 210 -4.36 25.28 -13.87
CA LEU A 210 -3.03 25.71 -13.43
C LEU A 210 -2.90 25.52 -11.92
N ARG A 211 -3.93 25.93 -11.16
CA ARG A 211 -3.97 25.77 -9.70
C ARG A 211 -3.82 24.31 -9.30
N ARG A 212 -4.53 23.39 -9.98
CA ARG A 212 -4.42 21.95 -9.73
C ARG A 212 -3.03 21.39 -10.06
N GLN A 213 -2.41 21.78 -11.19
CA GLN A 213 -1.04 21.34 -11.51
C GLN A 213 -0.05 21.80 -10.44
N LEU A 214 -0.14 23.06 -10.02
CA LEU A 214 0.71 23.61 -8.97
C LEU A 214 0.49 22.89 -7.63
N LYS A 215 -0.78 22.61 -7.27
CA LYS A 215 -1.12 21.87 -6.05
C LYS A 215 -0.43 20.49 -6.00
N PHE A 216 -0.45 19.74 -7.10
CA PHE A 216 0.23 18.43 -7.16
C PHE A 216 1.75 18.58 -7.12
N LEU A 217 2.33 19.57 -7.80
CA LEU A 217 3.78 19.84 -7.73
C LEU A 217 4.24 20.33 -6.36
N SER A 218 3.34 20.93 -5.57
CA SER A 218 3.58 21.34 -4.18
C SER A 218 3.52 20.19 -3.17
N MET A 219 3.25 18.96 -3.60
CA MET A 219 3.13 17.77 -2.73
C MET A 219 4.15 16.70 -3.14
N PRO A 220 5.47 16.94 -3.01
CA PRO A 220 6.50 15.95 -3.34
C PRO A 220 6.58 14.77 -2.35
N GLY A 221 5.79 14.80 -1.27
CA GLY A 221 5.77 13.77 -0.24
C GLY A 221 7.07 13.73 0.58
N PRO A 222 7.65 12.56 0.88
CA PRO A 222 8.90 12.44 1.64
C PRO A 222 10.08 13.24 1.07
N ALA A 223 10.10 13.53 -0.23
CA ALA A 223 11.15 14.33 -0.87
C ALA A 223 11.18 15.81 -0.41
N ALA A 224 10.17 16.27 0.36
CA ALA A 224 10.22 17.56 1.06
C ALA A 224 11.23 17.60 2.22
N LEU A 225 11.60 16.44 2.78
CA LEU A 225 12.52 16.35 3.92
C LEU A 225 13.92 16.89 3.59
N PRO A 226 14.62 17.49 4.57
CA PRO A 226 16.05 17.75 4.47
C PRO A 226 16.84 16.47 4.16
N GLN A 227 17.97 16.58 3.46
CA GLN A 227 18.73 15.42 2.97
C GLN A 227 19.04 14.38 4.06
N GLU A 228 19.43 14.82 5.25
CA GLU A 228 19.73 13.94 6.38
C GLU A 228 18.48 13.18 6.87
N GLN A 229 17.35 13.87 6.98
CA GLN A 229 16.08 13.27 7.40
C GLN A 229 15.52 12.33 6.33
N LEU A 230 15.63 12.70 5.04
CA LEU A 230 15.25 11.82 3.92
C LEU A 230 16.12 10.55 3.91
N SER A 231 17.42 10.69 4.18
CA SER A 231 18.32 9.54 4.31
C SER A 231 17.96 8.65 5.49
N ARG A 232 17.54 9.25 6.63
CA ARG A 232 17.02 8.51 7.79
C ARG A 232 15.71 7.79 7.46
N TYR A 233 14.78 8.47 6.79
CA TYR A 233 13.50 7.90 6.35
C TYR A 233 13.72 6.65 5.49
N ASN A 234 14.54 6.77 4.45
CA ASN A 234 14.85 5.65 3.55
C ASN A 234 15.58 4.51 4.28
N ARG A 235 16.50 4.84 5.21
CA ARG A 235 17.21 3.84 6.00
C ARG A 235 16.26 3.03 6.89
N LEU A 236 15.33 3.69 7.60
CA LEU A 236 14.35 3.00 8.45
C LEU A 236 13.51 2.00 7.65
N ILE A 237 13.04 2.39 6.45
CA ILE A 237 12.30 1.48 5.56
C ILE A 237 13.17 0.30 5.14
N ASN A 238 14.41 0.56 4.70
CA ASN A 238 15.33 -0.49 4.26
C ASN A 238 15.70 -1.46 5.39
N ASP A 239 15.94 -0.96 6.60
CA ASP A 239 16.28 -1.79 7.77
C ASP A 239 15.09 -2.67 8.16
N MET A 240 13.86 -2.14 8.14
CA MET A 240 12.65 -2.93 8.38
C MET A 240 12.42 -3.98 7.29
N LEU A 241 12.64 -3.64 6.02
CA LEU A 241 12.54 -4.58 4.91
C LEU A 241 13.62 -5.67 4.98
N ALA A 242 14.85 -5.33 5.40
CA ALA A 242 15.91 -6.29 5.61
C ALA A 242 15.53 -7.31 6.69
N VAL A 243 14.92 -6.87 7.80
CA VAL A 243 14.37 -7.77 8.82
C VAL A 243 13.29 -8.67 8.24
N TYR A 244 12.34 -8.12 7.48
CA TYR A 244 11.25 -8.88 6.87
C TYR A 244 11.75 -9.94 5.88
N ASN A 245 12.63 -9.55 4.95
CA ASN A 245 13.10 -10.40 3.85
C ASN A 245 14.11 -11.45 4.30
N SER A 246 14.89 -11.19 5.35
CA SER A 246 15.85 -12.15 5.92
C SER A 246 15.24 -13.07 6.97
N ALA A 247 13.99 -12.83 7.37
CA ALA A 247 13.35 -13.63 8.41
C ALA A 247 13.13 -15.08 7.94
N SER A 248 13.47 -16.00 8.85
CA SER A 248 13.20 -17.41 8.71
C SER A 248 12.72 -17.98 10.05
N VAL A 249 11.96 -19.07 9.97
CA VAL A 249 11.45 -19.82 11.12
C VAL A 249 11.95 -21.26 11.09
N CYS A 250 11.72 -22.00 12.18
CA CYS A 250 11.99 -23.43 12.26
C CYS A 250 10.68 -24.22 12.17
N ALA A 251 10.76 -25.41 11.57
CA ALA A 251 9.61 -26.28 11.38
C ALA A 251 8.98 -26.68 12.72
N PHE A 252 7.66 -26.94 12.70
CA PHE A 252 6.90 -27.34 13.89
C PHE A 252 7.31 -28.73 14.38
N ASP A 253 7.23 -29.74 13.51
CA ASP A 253 7.53 -31.14 13.86
C ASP A 253 9.04 -31.46 13.91
N GLU A 254 9.86 -30.64 13.25
CA GLU A 254 11.32 -30.78 13.21
C GLU A 254 12.00 -29.50 13.71
N PRO A 255 12.10 -29.25 15.03
CA PRO A 255 12.60 -27.97 15.56
C PRO A 255 14.03 -27.61 15.15
N LEU A 256 14.84 -28.61 14.75
CA LEU A 256 16.21 -28.41 14.25
C LEU A 256 16.24 -28.02 12.76
N LYS A 257 15.15 -28.23 12.03
CA LYS A 257 14.99 -27.83 10.63
C LYS A 257 14.58 -26.37 10.58
N CYS A 258 15.58 -25.50 10.58
CA CYS A 258 15.42 -24.06 10.49
C CYS A 258 15.69 -23.54 9.08
N GLY A 259 15.35 -22.27 8.85
CA GLY A 259 15.62 -21.59 7.57
C GLY A 259 14.41 -21.54 6.63
N LEU A 260 13.23 -21.97 7.09
CA LEU A 260 12.00 -21.85 6.33
C LEU A 260 11.66 -20.37 6.12
N ARG A 261 11.51 -19.97 4.86
CA ARG A 261 11.22 -18.58 4.45
C ARG A 261 9.74 -18.41 4.15
N LEU A 262 9.27 -17.16 4.19
CA LEU A 262 7.88 -16.83 3.87
C LEU A 262 7.45 -17.44 2.53
N ASP A 263 8.27 -17.23 1.50
CA ASP A 263 8.07 -17.78 0.17
C ASP A 263 9.25 -18.70 -0.21
N PRO A 264 9.00 -19.95 -0.62
CA PRO A 264 7.70 -20.60 -0.71
C PRO A 264 7.22 -21.29 0.58
N ASP A 265 8.11 -21.55 1.55
CA ASP A 265 7.88 -22.56 2.60
C ASP A 265 6.66 -22.27 3.47
N LEU A 266 6.59 -21.08 4.10
CA LEU A 266 5.50 -20.77 5.02
C LEU A 266 4.19 -20.53 4.28
N ASN A 267 4.23 -19.97 3.07
CA ASN A 267 3.06 -19.86 2.21
C ASN A 267 2.47 -21.25 1.87
N ILE A 268 3.32 -22.24 1.59
CA ILE A 268 2.89 -23.62 1.38
C ILE A 268 2.25 -24.20 2.64
N ILE A 269 2.89 -24.03 3.81
CA ILE A 269 2.34 -24.53 5.08
C ILE A 269 0.98 -23.90 5.37
N MET A 270 0.89 -22.56 5.33
CA MET A 270 -0.34 -21.83 5.63
C MET A 270 -1.46 -22.09 4.61
N SER A 271 -1.13 -22.45 3.36
CA SER A 271 -2.15 -22.76 2.34
C SER A 271 -2.62 -24.21 2.37
N ARG A 272 -1.74 -25.17 2.69
CA ARG A 272 -2.04 -26.61 2.56
C ARG A 272 -2.27 -27.32 3.88
N SER A 273 -1.61 -26.92 4.96
CA SER A 273 -1.78 -27.58 6.24
C SER A 273 -3.20 -27.39 6.77
N ARG A 274 -3.67 -28.42 7.48
CA ARG A 274 -4.94 -28.45 8.20
C ARG A 274 -4.72 -28.82 9.68
N ASP A 275 -3.45 -28.88 10.11
CA ASP A 275 -3.11 -29.09 11.52
C ASP A 275 -3.17 -27.74 12.25
N TRP A 276 -4.03 -27.66 13.26
CA TRP A 276 -4.20 -26.47 14.08
C TRP A 276 -2.88 -25.99 14.70
N ASN A 277 -2.10 -26.89 15.26
CA ASN A 277 -0.90 -26.55 16.01
C ASN A 277 0.24 -26.13 15.07
N GLU A 278 0.39 -26.79 13.91
CA GLU A 278 1.38 -26.39 12.90
C GLU A 278 1.08 -24.98 12.36
N LEU A 279 -0.18 -24.71 12.02
CA LEU A 279 -0.63 -23.39 11.57
C LEU A 279 -0.42 -22.33 12.66
N GLN A 280 -0.69 -22.68 13.92
CA GLN A 280 -0.56 -21.75 15.05
C GLN A 280 0.92 -21.42 15.31
N HIS A 281 1.78 -22.44 15.33
CA HIS A 281 3.23 -22.29 15.48
C HIS A 281 3.80 -21.40 14.37
N THR A 282 3.49 -21.74 13.12
CA THR A 282 3.96 -21.00 11.94
C THR A 282 3.55 -19.52 11.98
N TRP A 283 2.29 -19.26 12.34
CA TRP A 283 1.75 -17.91 12.46
C TRP A 283 2.43 -17.08 13.56
N ILE A 284 2.71 -17.69 14.72
CA ILE A 284 3.36 -17.04 15.86
C ILE A 284 4.83 -16.76 15.57
N GLU A 285 5.57 -17.77 15.09
CA GLU A 285 6.99 -17.62 14.82
C GLU A 285 7.26 -16.59 13.74
N TRP A 286 6.44 -16.55 12.68
CA TRP A 286 6.57 -15.51 11.65
C TRP A 286 6.49 -14.10 12.26
N ARG A 287 5.48 -13.83 13.09
CA ARG A 287 5.28 -12.54 13.77
C ARG A 287 6.39 -12.19 14.76
N ARG A 288 6.90 -13.19 15.49
CA ARG A 288 8.05 -13.03 16.40
C ARG A 288 9.33 -12.66 15.65
N ARG A 289 9.55 -13.28 14.48
CA ARG A 289 10.77 -13.09 13.69
C ARG A 289 10.75 -11.83 12.83
N THR A 290 9.57 -11.26 12.58
CA THR A 290 9.36 -10.05 11.77
C THR A 290 8.81 -8.90 12.60
N GLY A 291 7.49 -8.84 12.77
CA GLY A 291 6.74 -7.75 13.38
C GLY A 291 7.35 -7.25 14.69
N GLN A 292 7.59 -8.15 15.65
CA GLN A 292 8.17 -7.78 16.94
C GLN A 292 9.51 -7.02 16.81
N LYS A 293 10.34 -7.38 15.82
CA LYS A 293 11.66 -6.76 15.61
C LYS A 293 11.61 -5.38 14.96
N VAL A 294 10.54 -5.07 14.22
CA VAL A 294 10.42 -3.80 13.49
C VAL A 294 9.64 -2.73 14.26
N ARG A 295 9.04 -3.07 15.41
CA ARG A 295 8.19 -2.17 16.20
C ARG A 295 8.82 -0.80 16.49
N ASP A 296 10.07 -0.77 16.97
CA ASP A 296 10.73 0.48 17.34
C ASP A 296 11.20 1.30 16.13
N MET A 297 11.55 0.63 15.02
CA MET A 297 11.86 1.32 13.76
C MET A 297 10.61 1.92 13.13
N PHE A 298 9.48 1.23 13.23
CA PHE A 298 8.19 1.72 12.72
C PHE A 298 7.75 2.99 13.43
N GLU A 299 7.90 3.08 14.76
CA GLU A 299 7.57 4.31 15.49
C GLU A 299 8.45 5.49 15.05
N GLN A 300 9.76 5.28 14.90
CA GLN A 300 10.64 6.33 14.37
C GLN A 300 10.27 6.73 12.94
N LEU A 301 9.79 5.78 12.13
CA LEU A 301 9.31 6.06 10.79
C LEU A 301 8.03 6.92 10.83
N VAL A 302 7.12 6.66 11.76
CA VAL A 302 5.91 7.48 11.97
C VAL A 302 6.29 8.92 12.27
N ASP A 303 7.27 9.15 13.15
CA ASP A 303 7.75 10.50 13.49
C ASP A 303 8.27 11.25 12.25
N VAL A 304 9.15 10.61 11.48
CA VAL A 304 9.75 11.23 10.29
C VAL A 304 8.72 11.40 9.17
N SER A 305 7.74 10.49 9.06
CA SER A 305 6.63 10.59 8.10
C SER A 305 5.74 11.80 8.42
N ASN A 306 5.43 12.03 9.70
CA ASN A 306 4.66 13.20 10.12
C ASN A 306 5.45 14.50 9.96
N GLN A 307 6.77 14.49 10.15
CA GLN A 307 7.61 15.65 9.80
C GLN A 307 7.54 15.97 8.31
N ALA A 308 7.57 14.96 7.43
CA ALA A 308 7.40 15.15 6.00
C ALA A 308 6.03 15.77 5.67
N ALA A 309 4.97 15.28 6.32
CA ALA A 309 3.61 15.80 6.14
C ALA A 309 3.51 17.30 6.47
N LEU A 310 4.06 17.73 7.61
CA LEU A 310 4.09 19.13 8.00
C LEU A 310 4.82 20.02 6.98
N LEU A 311 5.93 19.53 6.41
CA LEU A 311 6.65 20.24 5.35
C LEU A 311 5.83 20.36 4.06
N ASN A 312 4.98 19.38 3.77
CA ASN A 312 4.05 19.40 2.64
C ASN A 312 2.76 20.21 2.93
N ASN A 313 2.71 20.94 4.06
CA ASN A 313 1.57 21.77 4.47
C ASN A 313 0.27 20.97 4.69
N VAL A 314 0.40 19.74 5.21
CA VAL A 314 -0.71 18.89 5.67
C VAL A 314 -0.48 18.45 7.13
N SER A 315 -1.54 18.03 7.83
CA SER A 315 -1.47 17.80 9.29
C SER A 315 -0.60 16.61 9.69
N ASP A 316 -0.65 15.53 8.91
CA ASP A 316 -0.03 14.25 9.24
C ASP A 316 0.12 13.38 7.98
N ALA A 317 0.87 12.28 8.09
CA ALA A 317 1.17 11.43 6.95
C ALA A 317 -0.07 10.75 6.35
N SER A 318 -1.18 10.61 7.09
CA SER A 318 -2.43 10.09 6.52
C SER A 318 -3.05 11.06 5.51
N GLU A 319 -3.01 12.37 5.77
CA GLU A 319 -3.49 13.39 4.83
C GLU A 319 -2.64 13.42 3.56
N MET A 320 -1.33 13.23 3.70
CA MET A 320 -0.43 13.08 2.55
C MET A 320 -0.80 11.86 1.69
N TRP A 321 -1.17 10.73 2.30
CA TRP A 321 -1.62 9.53 1.56
C TRP A 321 -3.00 9.69 0.95
N LYS A 322 -3.91 10.43 1.60
CA LYS A 322 -5.25 10.72 1.08
C LYS A 322 -5.27 11.80 -0.01
N PHE A 323 -4.21 12.61 -0.12
CA PHE A 323 -4.12 13.72 -1.06
C PHE A 323 -4.54 13.38 -2.50
N PRO A 324 -4.08 12.27 -3.11
CA PRO A 324 -4.44 11.93 -4.50
C PRO A 324 -5.92 11.62 -4.73
N TYR A 325 -6.68 11.28 -3.67
CA TYR A 325 -8.11 11.01 -3.77
C TYR A 325 -8.95 12.29 -3.87
N GLU A 326 -8.38 13.44 -3.47
CA GLU A 326 -9.04 14.76 -3.43
C GLU A 326 -10.43 14.74 -2.74
N SER A 327 -10.65 13.81 -1.80
CA SER A 327 -11.88 13.64 -1.03
C SER A 327 -11.66 14.00 0.45
N PRO A 328 -12.20 15.13 0.94
CA PRO A 328 -12.13 15.51 2.36
C PRO A 328 -12.85 14.51 3.28
N SER A 329 -13.83 13.78 2.75
CA SER A 329 -14.66 12.80 3.45
C SER A 329 -14.24 11.35 3.21
N MET A 330 -13.05 11.10 2.65
CA MET A 330 -12.60 9.77 2.22
C MET A 330 -12.82 8.67 3.27
N ARG A 331 -12.51 8.94 4.55
CA ARG A 331 -12.73 7.95 5.62
C ARG A 331 -14.21 7.56 5.76
N PHE A 332 -15.11 8.54 5.75
CA PHE A 332 -16.55 8.31 5.87
C PHE A 332 -17.10 7.59 4.64
N GLU A 333 -16.62 7.94 3.45
CA GLU A 333 -17.00 7.28 2.19
C GLU A 333 -16.61 5.79 2.18
N LEU A 334 -15.41 5.47 2.68
CA LEU A 334 -14.95 4.09 2.82
C LEU A 334 -15.76 3.30 3.87
N GLU A 335 -16.02 3.91 5.02
CA GLU A 335 -16.83 3.30 6.08
C GLU A 335 -18.27 3.06 5.62
N ASP A 336 -18.88 4.01 4.89
CA ASP A 336 -20.22 3.85 4.31
C ASP A 336 -20.27 2.75 3.24
N ALA A 337 -19.27 2.72 2.34
CA ALA A 337 -19.15 1.66 1.35
C ALA A 337 -19.01 0.27 1.99
N TRP A 338 -18.22 0.16 3.07
CA TRP A 338 -18.08 -1.09 3.81
C TRP A 338 -19.40 -1.52 4.46
N GLU A 339 -20.14 -0.62 5.10
CA GLU A 339 -21.42 -0.96 5.73
C GLU A 339 -22.48 -1.43 4.72
N GLN A 340 -22.40 -0.99 3.46
CA GLN A 340 -23.27 -1.51 2.39
C GLN A 340 -22.89 -2.95 1.97
N ILE A 341 -21.61 -3.30 2.03
CA ILE A 341 -21.07 -4.61 1.61
C ILE A 341 -21.13 -5.65 2.75
N LYS A 342 -21.00 -5.18 3.98
CA LYS A 342 -20.91 -5.98 5.21
C LYS A 342 -21.98 -7.06 5.37
N PRO A 343 -23.27 -6.85 5.03
CA PRO A 343 -24.27 -7.92 5.13
C PRO A 343 -23.91 -9.17 4.31
N LEU A 344 -23.34 -9.01 3.11
CA LEU A 344 -22.89 -10.13 2.29
C LEU A 344 -21.66 -10.82 2.91
N TYR A 345 -20.71 -10.02 3.42
CA TYR A 345 -19.53 -10.53 4.10
C TYR A 345 -19.90 -11.35 5.34
N GLU A 346 -20.86 -10.90 6.15
CA GLU A 346 -21.31 -11.61 7.36
C GLU A 346 -21.93 -12.98 7.03
N GLN A 347 -22.66 -13.10 5.91
CA GLN A 347 -23.16 -14.39 5.44
C GLN A 347 -22.01 -15.33 5.02
N LEU A 348 -21.05 -14.80 4.27
CA LEU A 348 -19.86 -15.55 3.87
C LEU A 348 -19.05 -16.01 5.09
N HIS A 349 -18.80 -15.10 6.04
CA HIS A 349 -18.08 -15.36 7.28
C HIS A 349 -18.77 -16.44 8.11
N ALA A 350 -20.08 -16.33 8.32
CA ALA A 350 -20.84 -17.32 9.07
C ALA A 350 -20.82 -18.71 8.41
N TYR A 351 -20.92 -18.76 7.07
CA TYR A 351 -20.83 -20.00 6.29
C TYR A 351 -19.45 -20.65 6.42
N VAL A 352 -18.38 -19.88 6.22
CA VAL A 352 -16.99 -20.35 6.36
C VAL A 352 -16.72 -20.81 7.79
N ARG A 353 -17.19 -20.06 8.79
CA ARG A 353 -17.08 -20.45 10.21
C ARG A 353 -17.75 -21.78 10.49
N LYS A 354 -18.94 -22.02 9.94
CA LYS A 354 -19.60 -23.33 10.06
C LYS A 354 -18.73 -24.45 9.48
N LYS A 355 -18.23 -24.28 8.26
CA LYS A 355 -17.39 -25.28 7.57
C LYS A 355 -16.08 -25.56 8.32
N LEU A 356 -15.38 -24.53 8.77
CA LEU A 356 -14.15 -24.68 9.55
C LEU A 356 -14.44 -25.32 10.92
N ARG A 357 -15.59 -25.02 11.53
CA ARG A 357 -16.01 -25.67 12.77
C ARG A 357 -16.34 -27.15 12.57
N ASP A 358 -16.88 -27.54 11.43
CA ASP A 358 -17.13 -28.96 11.11
C ASP A 358 -15.80 -29.74 11.02
N LEU A 359 -14.71 -29.08 10.60
CA LEU A 359 -13.35 -29.65 10.57
C LEU A 359 -12.66 -29.65 11.95
N TYR A 360 -12.60 -28.50 12.62
CA TYR A 360 -11.78 -28.30 13.84
C TYR A 360 -12.54 -28.52 15.16
N GLY A 361 -13.85 -28.73 15.11
CA GLY A 361 -14.67 -29.01 16.28
C GLY A 361 -15.17 -27.78 17.06
N PRO A 362 -16.25 -27.95 17.87
CA PRO A 362 -16.80 -26.91 18.76
C PRO A 362 -15.81 -26.32 19.75
N GLU A 363 -14.86 -27.12 20.22
CA GLU A 363 -13.89 -26.78 21.26
C GLU A 363 -12.87 -25.75 20.77
N ARG A 364 -12.59 -25.72 19.47
CA ARG A 364 -11.71 -24.74 18.83
C ARG A 364 -12.46 -23.55 18.26
N ILE A 365 -13.64 -23.80 17.66
CA ILE A 365 -14.42 -22.76 16.97
C ILE A 365 -15.84 -22.68 17.53
N SER A 366 -16.11 -21.58 18.24
CA SER A 366 -17.45 -21.24 18.70
C SER A 366 -18.35 -20.78 17.55
N ARG A 367 -19.67 -20.93 17.73
CA ARG A 367 -20.69 -20.50 16.76
C ARG A 367 -20.78 -18.97 16.61
N GLU A 368 -20.37 -18.25 17.65
CA GLU A 368 -20.56 -16.79 17.75
C GLU A 368 -19.23 -16.03 17.79
N ALA A 369 -18.11 -16.74 17.97
CA ALA A 369 -16.80 -16.08 18.09
C ALA A 369 -16.23 -15.67 16.73
N PRO A 370 -15.31 -14.68 16.73
CA PRO A 370 -14.43 -14.39 15.60
C PRO A 370 -13.59 -15.60 15.17
N LEU A 371 -13.23 -15.65 13.88
CA LEU A 371 -12.38 -16.67 13.31
C LEU A 371 -10.91 -16.48 13.72
N PRO A 372 -10.20 -17.52 14.18
CA PRO A 372 -8.75 -17.45 14.41
C PRO A 372 -7.98 -17.20 13.10
N ALA A 373 -7.10 -16.20 13.08
CA ALA A 373 -6.43 -15.75 11.86
C ALA A 373 -5.56 -16.82 11.15
N HIS A 374 -4.97 -17.75 11.90
CA HIS A 374 -4.05 -18.78 11.39
C HIS A 374 -4.68 -19.88 10.52
N ILE A 375 -6.01 -20.07 10.55
CA ILE A 375 -6.68 -21.18 9.82
C ILE A 375 -7.35 -20.72 8.53
N LEU A 376 -7.02 -19.53 8.03
CA LEU A 376 -7.70 -18.89 6.90
C LEU A 376 -6.96 -19.08 5.58
N GLY A 377 -6.04 -20.06 5.49
CA GLY A 377 -5.35 -20.40 4.23
C GLY A 377 -4.24 -19.42 3.82
N ASN A 378 -3.97 -18.39 4.64
CA ASN A 378 -3.01 -17.34 4.33
C ASN A 378 -2.36 -16.82 5.61
N MET A 379 -1.07 -16.44 5.55
CA MET A 379 -0.28 -15.94 6.69
C MET A 379 -0.94 -14.78 7.48
N TRP A 380 -1.74 -13.96 6.81
CA TRP A 380 -2.44 -12.81 7.40
C TRP A 380 -3.96 -12.94 7.41
N GLY A 381 -4.49 -14.02 6.83
CA GLY A 381 -5.92 -14.24 6.64
C GLY A 381 -6.60 -13.16 5.78
N GLN A 382 -5.86 -12.60 4.80
CA GLN A 382 -6.35 -11.54 3.89
C GLN A 382 -7.10 -12.08 2.67
N SER A 383 -6.86 -13.34 2.31
CA SER A 383 -7.54 -14.07 1.23
C SER A 383 -7.75 -15.50 1.73
N TRP A 384 -8.93 -16.06 1.46
CA TRP A 384 -9.35 -17.37 1.95
C TRP A 384 -9.44 -18.40 0.81
N GLU A 385 -8.89 -18.09 -0.37
CA GLU A 385 -8.91 -18.98 -1.53
C GLU A 385 -8.31 -20.37 -1.24
N ASN A 386 -7.25 -20.42 -0.43
CA ASN A 386 -6.53 -21.67 -0.12
C ASN A 386 -7.30 -22.65 0.80
N ILE A 387 -8.50 -22.28 1.27
CA ILE A 387 -9.40 -23.17 2.01
C ILE A 387 -10.68 -23.51 1.22
N LEU A 388 -10.68 -23.26 -0.10
CA LEU A 388 -11.81 -23.58 -0.97
C LEU A 388 -12.13 -25.09 -0.98
N ASP A 389 -11.12 -25.95 -0.94
CA ASP A 389 -11.27 -27.40 -0.83
C ASP A 389 -12.15 -27.82 0.37
N LEU A 390 -12.11 -27.07 1.47
CA LEU A 390 -12.92 -27.32 2.67
C LEU A 390 -14.31 -26.68 2.61
N THR A 391 -14.40 -25.55 1.93
CA THR A 391 -15.55 -24.63 2.04
C THR A 391 -16.42 -24.62 0.80
N ILE A 392 -16.03 -25.26 -0.30
CA ILE A 392 -16.76 -25.22 -1.57
C ILE A 392 -18.22 -25.67 -1.40
N PRO A 393 -19.21 -24.87 -1.87
CA PRO A 393 -20.63 -25.21 -1.71
C PRO A 393 -21.05 -26.50 -2.42
N TYR A 394 -20.56 -26.71 -3.65
CA TYR A 394 -20.87 -27.89 -4.46
C TYR A 394 -19.58 -28.69 -4.75
N PRO A 395 -19.22 -29.68 -3.91
CA PRO A 395 -18.06 -30.54 -4.15
C PRO A 395 -18.14 -31.27 -5.50
N GLY A 396 -16.99 -31.44 -6.17
CA GLY A 396 -16.89 -32.12 -7.47
C GLY A 396 -17.27 -31.27 -8.69
N LYS A 397 -17.67 -30.01 -8.48
CA LYS A 397 -17.90 -29.02 -9.54
C LYS A 397 -16.71 -28.08 -9.58
N ASN A 398 -15.68 -28.49 -10.31
CA ASN A 398 -14.40 -27.77 -10.34
C ASN A 398 -14.51 -26.44 -11.07
N TYR A 399 -13.60 -25.53 -10.73
CA TYR A 399 -13.40 -24.33 -11.53
C TYR A 399 -13.07 -24.70 -12.97
N LEU A 400 -13.57 -23.87 -13.87
CA LEU A 400 -13.17 -23.90 -15.24
C LEU A 400 -11.68 -23.54 -15.34
N ASP A 401 -10.86 -24.47 -15.82
CA ASP A 401 -9.45 -24.23 -16.13
C ASP A 401 -9.20 -24.52 -17.60
N VAL A 402 -8.87 -23.46 -18.35
CA VAL A 402 -8.59 -23.56 -19.79
C VAL A 402 -7.14 -23.89 -20.10
N THR A 403 -6.26 -24.01 -19.09
CA THR A 403 -4.84 -24.31 -19.26
C THR A 403 -4.58 -25.52 -20.17
N PRO A 404 -5.25 -26.69 -19.99
CA PRO A 404 -5.02 -27.83 -20.86
C PRO A 404 -5.41 -27.57 -22.33
N GLN A 405 -6.45 -26.76 -22.57
CA GLN A 405 -6.88 -26.42 -23.93
C GLN A 405 -5.93 -25.40 -24.57
N MET A 406 -5.45 -24.41 -23.83
CA MET A 406 -4.43 -23.47 -24.30
C MET A 406 -3.16 -24.20 -24.76
N ILE A 407 -2.66 -25.14 -23.94
CA ILE A 407 -1.50 -25.97 -24.27
C ILE A 407 -1.78 -26.81 -25.52
N LYS A 408 -2.95 -27.46 -25.58
CA LYS A 408 -3.35 -28.28 -26.73
C LYS A 408 -3.44 -27.48 -28.04
N GLN A 409 -3.86 -26.22 -27.96
CA GLN A 409 -3.97 -25.30 -29.11
C GLN A 409 -2.64 -24.63 -29.47
N GLY A 410 -1.57 -24.87 -28.71
CA GLY A 410 -0.23 -24.32 -29.00
C GLY A 410 -0.07 -22.85 -28.61
N TYR A 411 -0.78 -22.38 -27.58
CA TYR A 411 -0.58 -21.04 -27.05
C TYR A 411 0.87 -20.84 -26.60
N THR A 412 1.39 -19.65 -26.86
CA THR A 412 2.67 -19.15 -26.37
C THR A 412 2.43 -17.86 -25.58
N PRO A 413 3.37 -17.41 -24.73
CA PRO A 413 3.27 -16.11 -24.08
C PRO A 413 2.96 -14.98 -25.07
N ALA A 414 3.71 -14.89 -26.18
CA ALA A 414 3.46 -13.89 -27.21
C ALA A 414 2.04 -13.97 -27.80
N ALA A 415 1.51 -15.18 -28.03
CA ALA A 415 0.13 -15.37 -28.50
C ALA A 415 -0.90 -14.89 -27.47
N MET A 416 -0.66 -15.10 -26.17
CA MET A 416 -1.55 -14.61 -25.10
C MET A 416 -1.64 -13.07 -25.12
N PHE A 417 -0.51 -12.37 -25.28
CA PHE A 417 -0.52 -10.91 -25.42
C PHE A 417 -1.22 -10.44 -26.71
N ARG A 418 -1.14 -11.20 -27.80
CA ARG A 418 -1.86 -10.87 -29.05
C ARG A 418 -3.37 -11.01 -28.88
N VAL A 419 -3.83 -12.07 -28.21
CA VAL A 419 -5.25 -12.25 -27.87
C VAL A 419 -5.74 -11.10 -26.97
N ALA A 420 -4.92 -10.67 -26.01
CA ALA A 420 -5.24 -9.51 -25.18
C ALA A 420 -5.28 -8.20 -25.99
N GLU A 421 -4.37 -7.99 -26.95
CA GLU A 421 -4.44 -6.85 -27.89
C GLU A 421 -5.76 -6.85 -28.69
N GLU A 422 -6.17 -8.00 -29.23
CA GLU A 422 -7.42 -8.17 -29.97
C GLU A 422 -8.65 -7.83 -29.10
N PHE A 423 -8.63 -8.23 -27.83
CA PHE A 423 -9.68 -7.85 -26.87
C PHE A 423 -9.83 -6.33 -26.78
N PHE A 424 -8.74 -5.58 -26.58
CA PHE A 424 -8.82 -4.11 -26.50
C PHE A 424 -9.18 -3.46 -27.85
N ILE A 425 -8.71 -3.99 -28.97
CA ILE A 425 -9.13 -3.53 -30.31
C ILE A 425 -10.64 -3.73 -30.50
N SER A 426 -11.20 -4.84 -30.00
CA SER A 426 -12.65 -5.10 -30.05
C SER A 426 -13.48 -4.06 -29.29
N LEU A 427 -12.88 -3.41 -28.29
CA LEU A 427 -13.44 -2.27 -27.55
C LEU A 427 -13.17 -0.91 -28.24
N ASN A 428 -12.71 -0.92 -29.49
CA ASN A 428 -12.33 0.27 -30.26
C ASN A 428 -11.15 1.07 -29.66
N MET A 429 -10.24 0.39 -28.95
CA MET A 429 -8.98 0.98 -28.48
C MET A 429 -7.86 0.83 -29.51
N SER A 430 -6.76 1.56 -29.33
CA SER A 430 -5.60 1.48 -30.21
C SER A 430 -4.84 0.15 -30.05
N SER A 431 -4.27 -0.35 -31.14
CA SER A 431 -3.26 -1.42 -31.08
C SER A 431 -2.02 -0.96 -30.30
N MET A 432 -1.27 -1.93 -29.79
CA MET A 432 -0.01 -1.66 -29.11
C MET A 432 1.03 -1.11 -30.10
N PRO A 433 1.82 -0.11 -29.70
CA PRO A 433 2.87 0.44 -30.56
C PRO A 433 3.96 -0.60 -30.84
N GLN A 434 4.67 -0.46 -31.96
CA GLN A 434 5.76 -1.39 -32.30
C GLN A 434 6.86 -1.42 -31.23
N SER A 435 7.13 -0.30 -30.57
CA SER A 435 8.06 -0.20 -29.44
C SER A 435 7.68 -1.11 -28.27
N PHE A 436 6.38 -1.27 -27.99
CA PHE A 436 5.90 -2.17 -26.94
C PHE A 436 6.34 -3.61 -27.20
N TRP A 437 6.12 -4.10 -28.43
CA TRP A 437 6.49 -5.47 -28.82
C TRP A 437 8.01 -5.68 -28.89
N ALA A 438 8.77 -4.66 -29.26
CA ALA A 438 10.22 -4.74 -29.38
C ALA A 438 10.93 -4.72 -28.01
N ASN A 439 10.36 -4.02 -27.03
CA ASN A 439 11.05 -3.71 -25.78
C ASN A 439 10.48 -4.39 -24.53
N SER A 440 9.26 -4.96 -24.59
CA SER A 440 8.65 -5.66 -23.44
C SER A 440 9.29 -7.03 -23.21
N VAL A 441 9.27 -7.47 -21.95
CA VAL A 441 9.65 -8.83 -21.56
C VAL A 441 8.37 -9.59 -21.26
N VAL A 442 7.91 -10.36 -22.25
CA VAL A 442 6.65 -11.14 -22.17
C VAL A 442 6.88 -12.60 -21.77
N GLU A 443 8.14 -13.03 -21.69
CA GLU A 443 8.55 -14.35 -21.22
C GLU A 443 9.95 -14.24 -20.58
N GLU A 444 10.30 -15.22 -19.75
CA GLU A 444 11.59 -15.22 -19.06
C GLU A 444 12.76 -15.33 -20.07
N LEU A 445 13.74 -14.44 -19.94
CA LEU A 445 14.91 -14.41 -20.81
C LEU A 445 15.98 -15.40 -20.32
N PRO A 446 16.47 -16.33 -21.17
CA PRO A 446 17.48 -17.30 -20.75
C PRO A 446 18.77 -16.64 -20.26
N GLY A 447 19.21 -17.01 -19.05
CA GLY A 447 20.50 -16.59 -18.49
C GLY A 447 20.55 -15.16 -17.94
N GLN A 448 19.40 -14.47 -17.84
CA GLN A 448 19.31 -13.14 -17.24
C GLN A 448 18.45 -13.19 -15.97
N PRO A 449 19.03 -12.93 -14.79
CA PRO A 449 18.25 -12.79 -13.57
C PRO A 449 17.25 -11.63 -13.71
N ILE A 450 15.96 -11.94 -13.63
CA ILE A 450 14.86 -10.98 -13.81
C ILE A 450 13.91 -11.04 -12.61
N ILE A 451 13.36 -9.89 -12.23
CA ILE A 451 12.26 -9.85 -11.25
C ILE A 451 10.96 -10.19 -11.97
N CYS A 452 10.47 -11.41 -11.80
CA CYS A 452 9.34 -11.95 -12.58
C CYS A 452 7.94 -11.42 -12.21
N GLN A 453 7.80 -10.61 -11.17
CA GLN A 453 6.50 -10.05 -10.80
C GLN A 453 5.94 -9.20 -11.95
N PRO A 454 4.69 -9.47 -12.41
CA PRO A 454 4.05 -8.71 -13.49
C PRO A 454 4.00 -7.22 -13.17
N SER A 455 4.36 -6.38 -14.16
CA SER A 455 4.17 -4.94 -14.09
C SER A 455 4.17 -4.25 -15.46
N ALA A 456 3.42 -3.14 -15.55
CA ALA A 456 3.37 -2.24 -16.70
C ALA A 456 4.09 -0.90 -16.42
N TRP A 457 4.76 -0.35 -17.44
CA TRP A 457 5.67 0.80 -17.29
C TRP A 457 5.40 1.92 -18.33
N ASP A 458 5.19 3.16 -17.87
CA ASP A 458 5.29 4.39 -18.69
C ASP A 458 6.72 4.96 -18.56
N PHE A 459 7.48 4.99 -19.66
CA PHE A 459 8.84 5.54 -19.69
C PHE A 459 8.87 7.07 -19.65
N CYS A 460 7.75 7.72 -19.35
CA CYS A 460 7.65 9.16 -19.17
C CYS A 460 7.95 10.00 -20.41
N ASN A 461 8.11 9.40 -21.59
CA ASN A 461 8.47 10.08 -22.84
C ASN A 461 7.32 10.15 -23.88
N ARG A 462 6.11 9.67 -23.51
CA ARG A 462 4.90 9.63 -24.35
C ARG A 462 4.97 8.67 -25.56
N GLN A 463 5.98 7.80 -25.61
CA GLN A 463 6.29 6.95 -26.77
C GLN A 463 6.56 5.49 -26.40
N ASP A 464 7.23 5.26 -25.27
CA ASP A 464 7.70 3.95 -24.85
C ASP A 464 6.91 3.48 -23.63
N TYR A 465 6.27 2.33 -23.80
CA TYR A 465 5.42 1.68 -22.82
C TYR A 465 5.73 0.20 -22.89
N ARG A 466 5.90 -0.45 -21.73
CA ARG A 466 6.39 -1.82 -21.68
C ARG A 466 5.67 -2.63 -20.61
N ILE A 467 5.66 -3.95 -20.79
CA ILE A 467 5.30 -4.90 -19.75
C ILE A 467 6.51 -5.79 -19.45
N LYS A 468 6.66 -6.16 -18.19
CA LYS A 468 7.63 -7.14 -17.72
C LYS A 468 6.87 -8.23 -16.96
N MET A 469 6.84 -9.45 -17.52
CA MET A 469 6.17 -10.61 -16.94
C MET A 469 6.85 -11.90 -17.41
N CYS A 470 7.16 -12.81 -16.49
CA CYS A 470 7.61 -14.16 -16.81
C CYS A 470 6.40 -15.07 -17.09
N THR A 471 5.70 -14.80 -18.19
CA THR A 471 4.40 -15.43 -18.50
C THR A 471 4.54 -16.92 -18.75
N GLN A 472 3.68 -17.70 -18.11
CA GLN A 472 3.50 -19.13 -18.33
C GLN A 472 2.18 -19.38 -19.05
N VAL A 473 2.11 -20.45 -19.84
CA VAL A 473 0.88 -20.81 -20.58
C VAL A 473 -0.10 -21.48 -19.63
N ASN A 474 -0.87 -20.68 -18.90
CA ASN A 474 -1.95 -21.11 -18.02
C ASN A 474 -3.05 -20.03 -17.92
N MET A 475 -4.21 -20.40 -17.38
CA MET A 475 -5.37 -19.52 -17.28
C MET A 475 -5.13 -18.31 -16.36
N LYS A 476 -4.37 -18.47 -15.27
CA LYS A 476 -4.06 -17.37 -14.35
C LYS A 476 -3.29 -16.28 -15.07
N ASP A 477 -2.18 -16.66 -15.70
CA ASP A 477 -1.33 -15.73 -16.42
C ASP A 477 -2.03 -15.17 -17.66
N PHE A 478 -2.93 -15.93 -18.29
CA PHE A 478 -3.79 -15.42 -19.37
C PHE A 478 -4.63 -14.22 -18.91
N ILE A 479 -5.25 -14.31 -17.73
CA ILE A 479 -6.01 -13.21 -17.14
C ILE A 479 -5.07 -12.06 -16.75
N THR A 480 -3.93 -12.35 -16.12
CA THR A 480 -2.94 -11.34 -15.74
C THR A 480 -2.38 -10.58 -16.94
N VAL A 481 -2.19 -11.22 -18.10
CA VAL A 481 -1.78 -10.52 -19.33
C VAL A 481 -2.81 -9.46 -19.73
N HIS A 482 -4.11 -9.73 -19.61
CA HIS A 482 -5.15 -8.74 -19.90
C HIS A 482 -5.17 -7.61 -18.85
N HIS A 483 -4.92 -7.94 -17.57
CA HIS A 483 -4.75 -6.96 -16.50
C HIS A 483 -3.61 -5.99 -16.83
N GLU A 484 -2.40 -6.49 -17.12
CA GLU A 484 -1.23 -5.64 -17.39
C GLU A 484 -1.39 -4.82 -18.68
N MET A 485 -2.03 -5.39 -19.71
CA MET A 485 -2.32 -4.65 -20.94
C MET A 485 -3.37 -3.54 -20.75
N ALA A 486 -4.27 -3.65 -19.76
CA ALA A 486 -5.19 -2.58 -19.41
C ALA A 486 -4.44 -1.35 -18.87
N HIS A 487 -3.40 -1.56 -18.05
CA HIS A 487 -2.51 -0.47 -17.60
C HIS A 487 -1.86 0.24 -18.79
N VAL A 488 -1.29 -0.51 -19.73
CA VAL A 488 -0.68 0.08 -20.94
C VAL A 488 -1.70 0.84 -21.79
N GLN A 489 -2.91 0.32 -21.97
CA GLN A 489 -3.98 1.05 -22.65
C GLN A 489 -4.31 2.35 -21.93
N TYR A 490 -4.37 2.34 -20.60
CA TYR A 490 -4.59 3.56 -19.83
C TYR A 490 -3.47 4.59 -20.06
N PHE A 491 -2.21 4.15 -20.10
CA PHE A 491 -1.05 5.00 -20.39
C PHE A 491 -1.14 5.64 -21.78
N LEU A 492 -1.54 4.86 -22.80
CA LEU A 492 -1.72 5.34 -24.17
C LEU A 492 -2.82 6.40 -24.26
N ASN A 493 -3.87 6.28 -23.46
CA ASN A 493 -5.00 7.22 -23.45
C ASN A 493 -4.66 8.57 -22.81
N TYR A 494 -3.89 8.58 -21.70
CA TYR A 494 -3.51 9.84 -21.06
C TYR A 494 -2.22 10.47 -21.60
N LYS A 495 -1.52 9.86 -22.58
CA LYS A 495 -0.16 10.26 -22.98
C LYS A 495 0.02 11.73 -23.38
N LYS A 496 -1.05 12.41 -23.79
CA LYS A 496 -1.05 13.83 -24.18
C LYS A 496 -1.18 14.79 -22.99
N GLN A 497 -1.49 14.28 -21.80
CA GLN A 497 -1.58 15.07 -20.58
C GLN A 497 -0.18 15.52 -20.12
N PRO A 498 -0.08 16.66 -19.39
CA PRO A 498 1.14 17.03 -18.67
C PRO A 498 1.61 15.90 -17.74
N LYS A 499 2.92 15.76 -17.53
CA LYS A 499 3.53 14.68 -16.75
C LYS A 499 2.95 14.56 -15.33
N VAL A 500 2.59 15.68 -14.71
CA VAL A 500 1.95 15.71 -13.38
C VAL A 500 0.58 15.01 -13.35
N TYR A 501 -0.09 14.86 -14.49
CA TYR A 501 -1.38 14.16 -14.63
C TYR A 501 -1.28 12.81 -15.34
N ARG A 502 -0.07 12.36 -15.70
CA ARG A 502 0.16 11.04 -16.29
C ARG A 502 0.32 10.00 -15.18
N ASP A 503 -0.81 9.74 -14.53
CA ASP A 503 -1.03 8.78 -13.45
C ASP A 503 -2.54 8.47 -13.36
N GLY A 504 -2.99 7.74 -12.34
CA GLY A 504 -4.41 7.46 -12.11
C GLY A 504 -5.20 8.69 -11.76
N ALA A 505 -6.51 8.65 -12.05
CA ALA A 505 -7.43 9.64 -11.50
C ALA A 505 -7.32 9.71 -9.97
N ASN A 506 -7.10 8.55 -9.35
CA ASN A 506 -6.60 8.34 -8.00
C ASN A 506 -5.85 6.98 -7.97
N PRO A 507 -5.14 6.62 -6.88
CA PRO A 507 -4.35 5.38 -6.81
C PRO A 507 -5.15 4.10 -7.05
N GLY A 508 -6.43 4.05 -6.65
CA GLY A 508 -7.30 2.90 -6.87
C GLY A 508 -7.81 2.74 -8.32
N PHE A 509 -7.75 3.78 -9.16
CA PHE A 509 -8.40 3.76 -10.48
C PHE A 509 -7.70 2.86 -11.50
N HIS A 510 -6.36 2.86 -11.54
CA HIS A 510 -5.60 2.01 -12.48
C HIS A 510 -5.88 0.54 -12.23
N GLU A 511 -5.78 0.12 -10.97
CA GLU A 511 -6.06 -1.27 -10.56
C GLU A 511 -7.53 -1.64 -10.79
N ALA A 512 -8.48 -0.77 -10.44
CA ALA A 512 -9.90 -1.04 -10.64
C ALA A 512 -10.26 -1.25 -12.13
N LEU A 513 -9.63 -0.49 -13.04
CA LEU A 513 -9.80 -0.65 -14.48
C LEU A 513 -9.29 -2.02 -14.94
N SER A 514 -8.06 -2.38 -14.56
CA SER A 514 -7.41 -3.63 -14.94
C SER A 514 -8.12 -4.87 -14.36
N GLU A 515 -8.64 -4.76 -13.14
CA GLU A 515 -9.48 -5.79 -12.52
C GLU A 515 -10.84 -5.93 -13.20
N ALA A 516 -11.46 -4.83 -13.64
CA ALA A 516 -12.72 -4.90 -14.39
C ALA A 516 -12.56 -5.64 -15.73
N ILE A 517 -11.42 -5.46 -16.41
CA ILE A 517 -11.09 -6.23 -17.62
C ILE A 517 -10.89 -7.71 -17.29
N SER A 518 -10.15 -8.00 -16.21
CA SER A 518 -9.91 -9.38 -15.75
C SER A 518 -11.22 -10.13 -15.48
N LEU A 519 -12.20 -9.48 -14.85
CA LEU A 519 -13.54 -10.03 -14.62
C LEU A 519 -14.31 -10.34 -15.91
N SER A 520 -14.07 -9.58 -16.99
CA SER A 520 -14.71 -9.84 -18.29
C SER A 520 -14.07 -11.03 -19.00
N VAL A 521 -12.74 -11.07 -18.98
CA VAL A 521 -11.92 -12.09 -19.66
C VAL A 521 -12.05 -13.46 -18.99
N SER A 522 -12.25 -13.50 -17.68
CA SER A 522 -12.44 -14.76 -16.94
C SER A 522 -13.79 -15.44 -17.18
N THR A 523 -14.73 -14.79 -17.89
CA THR A 523 -16.08 -15.34 -18.07
C THR A 523 -16.07 -16.56 -19.01
N PRO A 524 -16.89 -17.61 -18.72
CA PRO A 524 -17.03 -18.76 -19.61
C PRO A 524 -17.45 -18.38 -21.04
N LYS A 525 -18.28 -17.34 -21.19
CA LYS A 525 -18.72 -16.84 -22.49
C LYS A 525 -17.57 -16.29 -23.33
N HIS A 526 -16.68 -15.50 -22.72
CA HIS A 526 -15.50 -14.99 -23.41
C HIS A 526 -14.56 -16.14 -23.82
N LEU A 527 -14.25 -17.03 -22.88
CA LEU A 527 -13.38 -18.18 -23.12
C LEU A 527 -13.95 -19.16 -24.17
N GLN A 528 -15.27 -19.30 -24.26
CA GLN A 528 -15.93 -20.04 -25.34
C GLN A 528 -15.77 -19.35 -26.70
N THR A 529 -15.85 -18.01 -26.75
CA THR A 529 -15.65 -17.23 -27.98
C THR A 529 -14.23 -17.42 -28.53
N LEU A 530 -13.25 -17.59 -27.64
CA LEU A 530 -11.86 -17.94 -27.99
C LEU A 530 -11.68 -19.42 -28.37
N GLY A 531 -12.73 -20.25 -28.29
CA GLY A 531 -12.63 -21.69 -28.55
C GLY A 531 -11.86 -22.47 -27.47
N LEU A 532 -11.58 -21.85 -26.32
CA LEU A 532 -10.91 -22.50 -25.18
C LEU A 532 -11.87 -23.40 -24.39
N ILE A 533 -13.17 -23.24 -24.61
CA ILE A 533 -14.23 -24.05 -24.01
C ILE A 533 -15.19 -24.49 -25.10
N LEU A 534 -15.45 -25.79 -25.17
CA LEU A 534 -16.31 -26.38 -26.20
C LEU A 534 -17.80 -26.29 -25.84
N ASN A 535 -18.14 -26.49 -24.56
CA ASN A 535 -19.53 -26.50 -24.08
C ASN A 535 -19.73 -25.41 -23.02
N SER A 536 -20.83 -24.66 -23.11
CA SER A 536 -21.20 -23.71 -22.05
C SER A 536 -21.41 -24.48 -20.73
N VAL A 537 -20.61 -24.15 -19.72
CA VAL A 537 -20.81 -24.62 -18.34
C VAL A 537 -21.55 -23.52 -17.59
N ASP A 538 -22.84 -23.37 -17.90
CA ASP A 538 -23.74 -22.42 -17.26
C ASP A 538 -24.79 -23.18 -16.45
N ASP A 539 -24.33 -23.87 -15.40
CA ASP A 539 -25.20 -24.49 -14.40
C ASP A 539 -25.06 -23.77 -13.04
N ILE A 540 -26.12 -23.85 -12.23
CA ILE A 540 -26.15 -23.21 -10.91
C ILE A 540 -24.97 -23.65 -10.03
N PRO A 541 -24.61 -24.95 -9.95
CA PRO A 541 -23.49 -25.39 -9.12
C PRO A 541 -22.13 -24.77 -9.48
N HIS A 542 -21.76 -24.72 -10.76
CA HIS A 542 -20.47 -24.12 -11.17
C HIS A 542 -20.48 -22.61 -10.96
N ASN A 543 -21.59 -21.93 -11.29
CA ASN A 543 -21.72 -20.48 -11.08
C ASN A 543 -21.62 -20.10 -9.60
N ILE A 544 -22.25 -20.86 -8.70
CA ILE A 544 -22.13 -20.62 -7.26
C ILE A 544 -20.70 -20.86 -6.78
N ASN A 545 -20.04 -21.93 -7.21
CA ASN A 545 -18.63 -22.17 -6.82
C ASN A 545 -17.71 -21.06 -7.35
N TYR A 546 -17.92 -20.57 -8.58
CA TYR A 546 -17.18 -19.43 -9.13
C TYR A 546 -17.37 -18.17 -8.29
N LEU A 547 -18.62 -17.76 -8.04
CA LEU A 547 -18.93 -16.59 -7.22
C LEU A 547 -18.41 -16.73 -5.79
N PHE A 548 -18.47 -17.94 -5.22
CA PHE A 548 -17.92 -18.23 -3.91
C PHE A 548 -16.40 -18.09 -3.89
N GLY A 549 -15.69 -18.65 -4.88
CA GLY A 549 -14.24 -18.46 -5.06
C GLY A 549 -13.86 -16.99 -5.17
N LEU A 550 -14.55 -16.22 -6.01
CA LEU A 550 -14.34 -14.79 -6.15
C LEU A 550 -14.58 -14.04 -4.83
N ALA A 551 -15.61 -14.41 -4.07
CA ALA A 551 -15.89 -13.81 -2.77
C ALA A 551 -14.80 -14.16 -1.73
N MET A 552 -14.30 -15.39 -1.74
CA MET A 552 -13.22 -15.84 -0.84
C MET A 552 -11.91 -15.11 -1.07
N ASP A 553 -11.68 -14.56 -2.27
CA ASP A 553 -10.52 -13.71 -2.56
C ASP A 553 -10.84 -12.21 -2.38
N LYS A 554 -11.85 -11.69 -3.08
CA LYS A 554 -12.10 -10.24 -3.16
C LYS A 554 -12.88 -9.69 -1.98
N LEU A 555 -13.92 -10.40 -1.52
CA LEU A 555 -14.80 -9.91 -0.44
C LEU A 555 -14.14 -10.02 0.93
N THR A 556 -13.35 -11.08 1.16
CA THR A 556 -12.63 -11.29 2.43
C THR A 556 -11.45 -10.34 2.62
N PHE A 557 -10.92 -9.81 1.52
CA PHE A 557 -9.83 -8.84 1.50
C PHE A 557 -10.25 -7.45 1.99
N LEU A 558 -11.47 -7.00 1.68
CA LEU A 558 -11.95 -5.65 2.02
C LEU A 558 -11.84 -5.30 3.52
N PRO A 559 -12.32 -6.12 4.48
CA PRO A 559 -12.16 -5.77 5.89
C PRO A 559 -10.70 -5.83 6.35
N PHE A 560 -9.85 -6.63 5.70
CA PHE A 560 -8.41 -6.64 5.96
C PHE A 560 -7.75 -5.33 5.53
N SER A 561 -8.03 -4.87 4.30
CA SER A 561 -7.45 -3.66 3.74
C SER A 561 -7.85 -2.43 4.53
N LEU A 562 -9.15 -2.31 4.85
CA LEU A 562 -9.69 -1.26 5.69
C LEU A 562 -9.04 -1.25 7.08
N ALA A 563 -8.94 -2.41 7.74
CA ALA A 563 -8.32 -2.47 9.06
C ALA A 563 -6.86 -1.99 9.05
N LEU A 564 -6.09 -2.30 8.00
CA LEU A 564 -4.67 -1.94 7.92
C LEU A 564 -4.46 -0.43 7.78
N ASP A 565 -5.22 0.23 6.91
CA ASP A 565 -5.02 1.66 6.68
C ASP A 565 -5.74 2.53 7.69
N LEU A 566 -6.92 2.13 8.19
CA LEU A 566 -7.52 2.83 9.33
C LEU A 566 -6.58 2.79 10.55
N TRP A 567 -5.93 1.65 10.80
CA TRP A 567 -4.93 1.52 11.85
C TRP A 567 -3.73 2.47 11.63
N ARG A 568 -3.16 2.52 10.43
CA ARG A 568 -2.04 3.43 10.12
C ARG A 568 -2.44 4.90 10.18
N TRP A 569 -3.62 5.25 9.68
CA TRP A 569 -4.13 6.62 9.72
C TRP A 569 -4.34 7.09 11.15
N ASP A 570 -4.87 6.23 12.02
CA ASP A 570 -5.05 6.54 13.44
C ASP A 570 -3.68 6.75 14.15
N ILE A 571 -2.65 5.99 13.76
CA ILE A 571 -1.28 6.19 14.26
C ILE A 571 -0.68 7.50 13.76
N PHE A 572 -0.74 7.78 12.45
CA PHE A 572 -0.21 9.03 11.89
C PHE A 572 -0.88 10.26 12.47
N LYS A 573 -2.19 10.21 12.67
CA LYS A 573 -2.97 11.28 13.33
C LYS A 573 -2.64 11.42 14.83
N GLY A 574 -1.98 10.42 15.44
CA GLY A 574 -1.66 10.40 16.86
C GLY A 574 -2.83 10.02 17.76
N THR A 575 -3.92 9.47 17.23
CA THR A 575 -5.03 8.93 18.05
C THR A 575 -4.70 7.57 18.67
N THR A 576 -3.74 6.85 18.09
CA THR A 576 -3.21 5.59 18.62
C THR A 576 -1.72 5.74 18.94
N HIS A 577 -1.36 5.56 20.20
CA HIS A 577 0.03 5.58 20.67
C HIS A 577 0.68 4.19 20.65
N LYS A 578 2.01 4.14 20.76
CA LYS A 578 2.83 2.92 20.64
C LYS A 578 2.46 1.82 21.63
N GLU A 579 1.91 2.20 22.78
CA GLU A 579 1.42 1.31 23.83
C GLU A 579 0.10 0.62 23.45
N ARG A 580 -0.50 0.97 22.31
CA ARG A 580 -1.74 0.36 21.82
C ARG A 580 -1.70 -0.03 20.35
N TYR A 581 -0.51 -0.03 19.73
CA TYR A 581 -0.39 -0.37 18.31
C TYR A 581 -0.96 -1.76 18.01
N ASN A 582 -0.64 -2.76 18.82
CA ASN A 582 -1.05 -4.12 18.53
C ASN A 582 -2.52 -4.39 18.93
N CYS A 583 -2.96 -3.82 20.05
CA CYS A 583 -4.35 -3.86 20.50
C CYS A 583 -5.28 -3.23 19.47
N HIS A 584 -4.99 -1.99 19.04
CA HIS A 584 -5.84 -1.27 18.08
C HIS A 584 -5.94 -2.01 16.75
N TRP A 585 -4.85 -2.61 16.29
CA TRP A 585 -4.87 -3.48 15.12
C TRP A 585 -5.87 -4.64 15.28
N TRP A 586 -5.83 -5.35 16.41
CA TRP A 586 -6.74 -6.47 16.66
C TRP A 586 -8.19 -6.05 16.90
N ASP A 587 -8.42 -4.89 17.51
CA ASP A 587 -9.74 -4.30 17.67
C ASP A 587 -10.38 -4.02 16.29
N LEU A 588 -9.63 -3.44 15.37
CA LEU A 588 -10.08 -3.20 13.99
C LEU A 588 -10.31 -4.51 13.23
N ARG A 589 -9.41 -5.50 13.37
CA ARG A 589 -9.54 -6.81 12.71
C ARG A 589 -10.75 -7.59 13.19
N GLU A 590 -11.08 -7.50 14.47
CA GLU A 590 -12.27 -8.13 15.03
C GLU A 590 -13.54 -7.37 14.63
N ARG A 591 -13.54 -6.03 14.74
CA ARG A 591 -14.71 -5.19 14.43
C ARG A 591 -15.11 -5.23 12.96
N LEU A 592 -14.14 -5.17 12.05
CA LEU A 592 -14.40 -5.12 10.60
C LEU A 592 -14.50 -6.53 10.01
N GLY A 593 -13.56 -7.42 10.37
CA GLY A 593 -13.44 -8.73 9.74
C GLY A 593 -13.97 -9.89 10.58
N GLY A 594 -14.30 -9.70 11.86
CA GLY A 594 -14.61 -10.84 12.74
C GLY A 594 -13.46 -11.85 12.79
N VAL A 595 -12.20 -11.37 12.77
CA VAL A 595 -10.99 -12.20 12.86
C VAL A 595 -10.21 -11.83 14.12
N LYS A 596 -9.72 -12.84 14.84
CA LYS A 596 -8.96 -12.70 16.09
C LYS A 596 -7.60 -13.41 16.02
N PRO A 597 -6.61 -13.05 16.86
CA PRO A 597 -5.38 -13.82 16.94
C PRO A 597 -5.67 -15.22 17.52
N PRO A 598 -4.88 -16.25 17.14
CA PRO A 598 -5.06 -17.60 17.68
C PRO A 598 -4.62 -17.75 19.13
N VAL A 599 -3.77 -16.84 19.60
CA VAL A 599 -3.22 -16.78 20.96
C VAL A 599 -3.36 -15.37 21.51
N LEU A 600 -3.31 -15.24 22.84
CA LEU A 600 -3.26 -13.93 23.48
C LEU A 600 -2.01 -13.16 23.01
N ARG A 601 -2.20 -11.87 22.76
CA ARG A 601 -1.14 -10.96 22.30
C ARG A 601 -0.94 -9.87 23.34
N SER A 602 0.26 -9.30 23.33
CA SER A 602 0.68 -8.18 24.17
C SER A 602 1.14 -7.01 23.28
N GLU A 603 1.53 -5.90 23.90
CA GLU A 603 2.14 -4.76 23.20
C GLU A 603 3.65 -4.89 23.02
N THR A 604 4.24 -5.97 23.53
CA THR A 604 5.58 -6.40 23.08
C THR A 604 5.53 -7.06 21.71
N ASP A 605 4.35 -7.51 21.28
CA ASP A 605 4.09 -7.97 19.93
C ASP A 605 3.81 -6.78 19.00
N PHE A 606 4.02 -6.98 17.70
CA PHE A 606 3.69 -6.00 16.66
C PHE A 606 3.26 -6.73 15.40
N ASP A 607 2.08 -7.35 15.46
CA ASP A 607 1.55 -8.20 14.41
C ASP A 607 1.37 -7.51 13.04
N PRO A 608 0.95 -6.23 12.93
CA PRO A 608 0.87 -5.57 11.63
C PRO A 608 2.24 -5.46 10.94
N GLY A 609 3.34 -5.32 11.69
CA GLY A 609 4.70 -5.32 11.14
C GLY A 609 5.13 -6.64 10.47
N SER A 610 4.35 -7.71 10.64
CA SER A 610 4.58 -8.98 9.95
C SER A 610 3.98 -9.04 8.55
N LYS A 611 3.33 -7.97 8.07
CA LYS A 611 2.79 -7.83 6.71
C LYS A 611 3.61 -6.83 5.92
N TYR A 612 4.18 -7.26 4.79
CA TYR A 612 5.11 -6.49 3.94
C TYR A 612 4.84 -4.99 3.78
N HIS A 613 3.57 -4.58 3.61
CA HIS A 613 3.23 -3.18 3.31
C HIS A 613 3.49 -2.24 4.49
N VAL A 614 3.55 -2.75 5.72
CA VAL A 614 3.88 -1.98 6.92
C VAL A 614 5.37 -1.64 6.98
N PRO A 615 6.34 -2.58 6.96
CA PRO A 615 7.76 -2.26 6.89
C PRO A 615 8.17 -1.57 5.57
N ALA A 616 7.47 -1.84 4.45
CA ALA A 616 7.70 -1.14 3.19
C ALA A 616 7.13 0.29 3.16
N ASN A 617 6.30 0.66 4.15
CA ASN A 617 5.57 1.93 4.22
C ASN A 617 4.72 2.26 2.97
N ILE A 618 4.09 1.24 2.38
CA ILE A 618 3.27 1.39 1.18
C ILE A 618 1.79 1.44 1.59
N PRO A 619 0.99 2.44 1.18
CA PRO A 619 -0.45 2.50 1.41
C PRO A 619 -1.17 1.23 0.95
N TYR A 620 -2.31 0.91 1.54
CA TYR A 620 -3.08 -0.30 1.20
C TYR A 620 -4.44 0.00 0.58
N ILE A 621 -4.94 1.23 0.77
CA ILE A 621 -6.16 1.78 0.17
C ILE A 621 -5.84 2.66 -1.03
#